data_AF-A0A5K1GQK0-F1
#
_entry.id   AF-A0A5K1GQK0-F1
#
_cell.length_a   1.000
_cell.length_b   1.000
_cell.length_c   1.000
_cell.angle_alpha   90.00
_cell.angle_beta   90.00
_cell.angle_gamma   90.00
#
_symmetry.space_group_name_H-M   'P 1'
#
loop_
_entity.id
_entity.type
_entity.pdbx_description
1 polymer ?
#
loop_
_entity_poly.entity_id
_entity_poly.type
_entity_poly.pdbx_seq_one_letter_code
_entity_poly.pdbx_strand_id
1 'polypeptide(L)' 'MSMLRGRGGREGDEMNLPVSGHTSVPPGFRFHPTEEELLHYYLRKKVNYEKIDLDVIKDVDLNKLEPWDIQ' A
#
# COMPACT_ATOMS: atom_id res chain seq x y z
N MET A 1 -6.47 4.65 -3.09
CA MET A 1 -5.73 3.48 -2.60
C MET A 1 -6.71 2.65 -1.79
N SER A 2 -7.28 1.62 -2.40
CA SER A 2 -8.26 0.77 -1.75
C SER A 2 -7.57 -0.07 -0.68
N MET A 3 -7.87 0.24 0.58
CA MET A 3 -7.49 -0.58 1.72
C MET A 3 -8.77 -1.33 2.14
N LEU A 4 -8.79 -2.65 1.98
CA LEU A 4 -9.99 -3.43 2.27
C LEU A 4 -10.24 -3.45 3.79
N ARG A 5 -11.41 -2.97 4.23
CA ARG A 5 -11.81 -2.96 5.64
C ARG A 5 -11.90 -4.40 6.16
N GLY A 6 -11.05 -4.76 7.11
CA GLY A 6 -11.18 -5.99 7.88
C GLY A 6 -12.54 -6.04 8.56
N ARG A 7 -13.31 -7.08 8.27
CA ARG A 7 -14.68 -7.24 8.76
C ARG A 7 -14.65 -7.51 10.27
N GLY A 8 -14.80 -6.46 11.08
CA GLY A 8 -14.87 -6.55 12.54
C GLY A 8 -15.05 -5.21 13.25
N GLY A 9 -16.30 -4.77 13.42
CA GLY A 9 -16.75 -3.99 14.59
C GLY A 9 -16.75 -2.45 14.55
N ARG A 10 -17.96 -1.90 14.34
CA ARG A 10 -18.52 -0.59 14.76
C ARG A 10 -17.96 0.70 14.15
N GLU A 11 -18.91 1.59 13.88
CA GLU A 11 -18.85 2.79 13.03
C GLU A 11 -18.17 3.99 13.72
N GLY A 12 -17.58 4.85 12.88
CA GLY A 12 -17.44 6.28 13.17
C GLY A 12 -16.10 6.72 13.76
N ASP A 13 -15.04 6.77 12.95
CA ASP A 13 -13.94 7.73 13.13
C ASP A 13 -13.34 8.07 11.75
N GLU A 14 -13.49 9.33 11.36
CA GLU A 14 -12.92 9.94 10.16
C GLU A 14 -11.43 10.21 10.44
N MET A 15 -10.56 9.36 9.89
CA MET A 15 -9.15 9.32 10.27
C MET A 15 -8.35 10.47 9.62
N ASN A 16 -8.24 11.60 10.33
CA ASN A 16 -7.09 12.49 10.18
C ASN A 16 -5.84 11.71 10.63
N LEU A 17 -5.05 11.20 9.68
CA LEU A 17 -3.84 10.43 9.98
C LEU A 17 -2.66 11.38 10.22
N PRO A 18 -2.11 11.49 11.45
CA PRO A 18 -0.92 12.30 11.69
C PRO A 18 0.29 11.65 11.03
N VAL A 19 1.02 12.46 10.25
CA VAL A 19 2.30 12.14 9.65
C VAL A 19 3.39 12.05 10.73
N SER A 20 3.62 10.85 11.28
CA SER A 20 4.85 10.55 12.02
C SER A 20 5.08 9.05 12.10
N GLY A 21 6.01 8.56 11.27
CA GLY A 21 6.92 7.43 11.52
C GLY A 21 6.36 6.00 11.64
N HIS A 22 5.11 5.80 12.05
CA HIS A 22 4.42 4.51 12.07
C HIS A 22 2.97 4.78 11.68
N THR A 23 2.64 4.57 10.41
CA THR A 23 1.24 4.52 9.98
C THR A 23 0.62 3.31 10.66
N SER A 24 -0.03 3.53 11.81
CA SER A 24 -0.79 2.50 12.52
C SER A 24 -2.05 2.20 11.71
N VAL A 25 -1.87 1.45 10.63
CA VAL A 25 -2.94 0.91 9.81
C VAL A 25 -3.81 0.04 10.74
N PRO A 26 -5.10 0.33 10.91
CA PRO A 26 -5.92 -0.42 11.84
C PRO A 26 -5.90 -1.92 11.50
N PRO A 27 -5.98 -2.81 12.51
CA PRO A 27 -6.02 -4.24 12.27
C PRO A 27 -7.09 -4.61 11.26
N GLY A 28 -6.72 -5.43 10.28
CA GLY A 28 -7.63 -5.90 9.23
C GLY A 28 -7.65 -5.06 7.96
N PHE A 29 -7.04 -3.88 7.95
CA PHE A 29 -6.74 -3.18 6.69
C PHE A 29 -5.54 -3.85 6.03
N ARG A 30 -5.68 -4.13 4.74
CA ARG A 30 -4.63 -4.74 3.93
C ARG A 30 -4.50 -4.00 2.62
N PHE A 31 -3.30 -4.05 2.09
CA PHE A 31 -3.01 -3.62 0.74
C PHE A 31 -3.80 -4.50 -0.24
N HIS A 32 -4.82 -3.93 -0.87
CA HIS A 32 -5.66 -4.62 -1.85
C HIS A 32 -6.08 -3.63 -2.96
N PRO A 33 -5.12 -3.12 -3.74
CA PRO A 33 -5.39 -2.14 -4.79
C PRO A 33 -6.19 -2.78 -5.93
N THR A 34 -6.96 -1.97 -6.65
CA THR A 34 -7.51 -2.39 -7.96
C THR A 34 -6.43 -2.36 -9.03
N GLU A 35 -6.71 -2.96 -10.20
CA GLU A 35 -5.80 -2.90 -11.35
C GLU A 35 -5.54 -1.45 -11.77
N GLU A 36 -6.57 -0.61 -11.80
CA GLU A 36 -6.45 0.80 -12.17
C GLU A 36 -5.58 1.57 -11.17
N GLU A 37 -5.65 1.24 -9.88
CA GLU A 37 -4.79 1.84 -8.87
C GLU A 37 -3.33 1.40 -9.03
N LEU A 38 -3.08 0.12 -9.32
CA LEU A 38 -1.73 -0.38 -9.60
C LEU A 38 -1.08 0.35 -10.78
N LEU A 39 -1.82 0.53 -11.88
CA LEU A 39 -1.30 1.19 -13.07
C LEU A 39 -1.20 2.71 -12.90
N HIS A 40 -2.31 3.37 -12.61
CA HIS A 40 -2.41 4.83 -12.69
C HIS A 40 -1.86 5.54 -11.46
N TYR A 41 -1.93 4.90 -10.29
CA TYR A 41 -1.39 5.48 -9.07
C TYR A 41 0.04 4.99 -8.81
N TYR A 42 0.29 3.68 -8.70
CA TYR A 42 1.62 3.21 -8.27
C TYR A 42 2.66 3.24 -9.39
N LEU A 43 2.39 2.54 -10.49
CA LEU A 43 3.38 2.40 -11.57
C LEU A 43 3.67 3.74 -12.25
N ARG A 44 2.62 4.49 -12.61
CA ARG A 44 2.77 5.79 -13.26
C ARG A 44 3.56 6.78 -12.39
N LYS A 45 3.25 6.90 -11.10
CA LYS A 45 4.00 7.76 -10.19
C LYS A 45 5.45 7.34 -10.08
N LYS A 46 5.72 6.03 -9.97
CA LYS A 46 7.08 5.49 -9.88
C LYS A 46 7.92 5.84 -11.11
N VAL A 47 7.37 5.68 -12.32
CA VAL A 47 8.04 6.02 -13.58
C VAL A 47 8.27 7.53 -13.71
N ASN A 48 7.38 8.34 -13.16
CA ASN A 48 7.51 9.80 -13.14
C ASN A 48 8.37 10.34 -11.99
N TYR A 49 8.94 9.48 -11.14
CA TYR A 49 9.65 9.86 -9.92
C TYR A 49 8.80 10.71 -8.95
N GLU A 50 7.49 10.52 -8.96
CA GLU A 50 6.55 11.16 -8.05
C GLU A 50 6.51 10.42 -6.71
N LYS A 51 6.31 11.17 -5.62
CA LYS A 51 6.19 10.58 -4.27
C LYS A 51 4.93 9.70 -4.17
N ILE A 52 5.14 8.50 -3.64
CA ILE A 52 4.09 7.55 -3.26
C ILE A 52 3.92 7.65 -1.74
N ASP A 53 2.67 7.84 -1.28
CA ASP A 53 2.39 8.15 0.13
C ASP A 53 2.63 6.95 1.07
N LEU A 54 2.69 5.73 0.53
CA LEU A 54 2.87 4.48 1.25
C LEU A 54 4.03 3.68 0.66
N ASP A 55 5.03 3.37 1.48
CA ASP A 55 6.17 2.52 1.11
C ASP A 55 5.80 1.02 1.23
N VAL A 56 4.80 0.61 0.44
CA VAL A 56 4.24 -0.76 0.47
C VAL A 56 4.78 -1.67 -0.63
N ILE A 57 5.38 -1.11 -1.68
CA ILE A 57 5.98 -1.85 -2.81
C ILE A 57 7.48 -1.58 -2.82
N LYS A 58 8.27 -2.60 -2.50
CA LYS A 58 9.74 -2.51 -2.48
C LYS A 58 10.34 -2.58 -3.89
N ASP A 59 11.51 -1.98 -4.05
CA ASP A 59 12.34 -2.11 -5.26
C ASP A 59 13.17 -3.38 -5.21
N VAL A 60 12.91 -4.31 -6.12
CA VAL A 60 13.64 -5.58 -6.23
C VAL A 60 13.86 -5.95 -7.70
N ASP A 61 15.00 -6.59 -7.99
CA ASP A 61 15.26 -7.19 -9.31
C ASP A 61 14.74 -8.62 -9.32
N LEU A 62 13.52 -8.79 -9.83
CA LEU A 62 12.84 -10.09 -9.86
C LEU A 62 13.60 -11.14 -10.68
N ASN A 63 14.44 -10.75 -11.63
CA ASN A 63 15.17 -11.70 -12.49
C ASN A 63 16.37 -12.35 -11.78
N LYS A 64 16.74 -11.86 -10.59
CA LYS A 64 17.87 -12.37 -9.80
C LYS A 64 17.44 -13.13 -8.56
N LEU A 65 16.14 -13.21 -8.31
CA LEU A 65 15.58 -13.85 -7.12
C LEU A 65 14.86 -15.12 -7.53
N GLU A 66 15.02 -16.17 -6.73
CA GLU A 66 14.13 -17.31 -6.85
C GLU A 66 12.76 -16.93 -6.28
N PRO A 67 11.66 -17.53 -6.77
CA PRO A 67 10.31 -17.17 -6.33
C PRO A 67 10.09 -17.24 -4.81
N TRP A 68 10.80 -18.13 -4.12
CA TRP A 68 10.72 -18.31 -2.66
C TRP A 68 11.59 -17.32 -1.86
N ASP A 69 12.50 -16.60 -2.51
CA ASP A 69 13.33 -15.58 -1.86
C ASP A 69 12.61 -14.23 -1.72
N ILE A 70 11.42 -14.10 -2.32
CA ILE A 70 10.57 -12.90 -2.23
C ILE A 70 9.88 -12.89 -0.84
N GLN A 71 10.39 -12.05 0.07
CA GLN A 71 9.83 -11.84 1.42
C GLN A 71 8.81 -10.69 1.53
#